data_AF-A0A6V8PPT2-F1
#
_entry.id   AF-A0A6V8PPT2-F1
#
_cell.length_a   1.000
_cell.length_b   1.000
_cell.length_c   1.000
_cell.angle_alpha   90.00
_cell.angle_beta   90.00
_cell.angle_gamma   90.00
#
_symmetry.space_group_name_H-M   'P 1'
#
loop_
_entity.id
_entity.type
_entity.pdbx_description
1 polymer ?
#
loop_
_entity_poly.entity_id
_entity_poly.type
_entity_poly.pdbx_seq_one_letter_code
_entity_poly.pdbx_strand_id
1 'polypeptide(L)'
;MGTLANYKRSKYLFRRYEENPILTPTEWPYPANAVFNPAATEIAGETLLLVRVEDMRGFSHLTVARSKDGKTNWRIDPTPMVGPNSHVQEERWGIEDPRIVLLEEEQEYAITYVSFSKGGPLVSLMMTKDFHTFARLGPLLPPEDKDASLFPRRFKGRFALIHRPIIRGEAHIWISFSPDLKHWGDHQVLIPVRRGWWDCHRVGLGAQPIETKEGWLIIYHGVRQTASSSVYRVGLALLDLDEPWKMIRRSE
;
A
#
# COMPACT_ATOMS: atom_id res chain seq x y z
N MET A 1 -32.22 -2.76 -27.47
CA MET A 1 -32.14 -1.42 -26.83
C MET A 1 -32.41 -1.57 -25.33
N GLY A 2 -31.45 -2.14 -24.60
CA GLY A 2 -31.49 -2.24 -23.13
C GLY A 2 -30.99 -0.94 -22.54
N THR A 3 -31.88 -0.25 -21.85
CA THR A 3 -31.82 1.16 -21.47
C THR A 3 -30.65 1.46 -20.52
N LEU A 4 -29.93 2.54 -20.87
CA LEU A 4 -28.94 3.32 -20.09
C LEU A 4 -29.42 3.82 -18.71
N ALA A 5 -30.50 3.25 -18.15
CA ALA A 5 -31.22 3.76 -17.00
C ALA A 5 -30.47 3.60 -15.67
N ASN A 6 -29.48 2.70 -15.58
CA ASN A 6 -28.72 2.47 -14.35
C ASN A 6 -27.52 3.42 -14.14
N TYR A 7 -27.15 4.25 -15.13
CA TYR A 7 -26.07 5.25 -14.95
C TYR A 7 -26.50 6.45 -14.08
N LYS A 8 -27.81 6.63 -13.83
CA LYS A 8 -28.35 7.67 -12.94
C LYS A 8 -28.18 7.29 -11.47
N ARG A 9 -26.93 7.14 -10.99
CA ARG A 9 -26.53 7.32 -9.58
C ARG A 9 -25.03 7.04 -9.37
N SER A 10 -24.11 7.67 -10.13
CA SER A 10 -22.78 7.89 -9.55
C SER A 10 -22.88 9.05 -8.56
N LYS A 11 -23.50 8.83 -7.40
CA LYS A 11 -23.23 9.70 -6.25
C LYS A 11 -21.74 9.51 -5.97
N TYR A 12 -20.96 10.58 -6.04
CA TYR A 12 -19.54 10.52 -5.66
C TYR A 12 -19.46 9.94 -4.24
N LEU A 13 -18.97 8.71 -4.12
CA LEU A 13 -18.84 8.03 -2.82
C LEU A 13 -17.82 8.77 -1.95
N PHE A 14 -16.77 9.29 -2.58
CA PHE A 14 -15.74 10.11 -1.95
C PHE A 14 -15.89 11.57 -2.36
N ARG A 15 -15.85 12.46 -1.37
CA ARG A 15 -15.63 13.90 -1.56
C ARG A 15 -14.16 14.18 -1.24
N ARG A 16 -13.47 14.89 -2.14
CA ARG A 16 -12.09 15.34 -1.87
C ARG A 16 -12.12 16.36 -0.73
N TYR A 17 -11.11 16.30 0.13
CA TYR A 17 -10.89 17.36 1.10
C TYR A 17 -10.63 18.68 0.36
N GLU A 18 -11.27 19.76 0.80
CA GLU A 18 -11.28 21.03 0.07
C GLU A 18 -9.93 21.75 0.14
N GLU A 19 -9.15 21.50 1.20
CA GLU A 19 -7.80 22.08 1.38
C GLU A 19 -6.69 21.14 0.87
N ASN A 20 -7.00 20.25 -0.09
CA ASN A 20 -5.95 19.45 -0.72
C ASN A 20 -4.96 20.35 -1.49
N PRO A 21 -3.66 19.96 -1.55
CA PRO A 21 -3.06 18.80 -0.89
C PRO A 21 -2.79 19.06 0.61
N ILE A 22 -2.88 18.00 1.44
CA ILE A 22 -2.60 18.08 2.89
C ILE A 22 -1.10 18.18 3.24
N LEU A 23 -0.23 17.87 2.27
CA LEU A 23 1.22 17.89 2.37
C LEU A 23 1.81 18.27 1.01
N THR A 24 2.83 19.12 1.01
CA THR A 24 3.56 19.59 -0.17
C THR A 24 5.07 19.43 0.03
N PRO A 25 5.87 19.26 -1.04
CA PRO A 25 7.32 19.12 -0.92
C PRO A 25 8.00 20.34 -0.25
N THR A 26 7.41 21.52 -0.34
CA THR A 26 7.93 22.76 0.26
C THR A 26 7.87 22.80 1.78
N GLU A 27 7.04 21.95 2.40
CA GLU A 27 6.95 21.84 3.86
C GLU A 27 8.08 20.98 4.46
N TRP A 28 8.81 20.25 3.62
CA TRP A 28 9.91 19.43 4.10
C TRP A 28 11.11 20.28 4.53
N PRO A 29 11.73 19.99 5.69
CA PRO A 29 12.87 20.74 6.20
C PRO A 29 14.19 20.46 5.46
N TYR A 30 14.13 19.68 4.37
CA TYR A 30 15.24 19.35 3.50
C TYR A 30 14.74 19.19 2.05
N PRO A 31 15.62 19.21 1.03
CA PRO A 31 15.20 19.13 -0.37
C PRO A 31 14.40 17.87 -0.69
N ALA A 32 13.19 18.05 -1.18
CA ALA A 32 12.30 17.00 -1.67
C ALA A 32 11.81 17.37 -3.07
N ASN A 33 11.87 16.41 -4.01
CA ASN A 33 11.29 16.57 -5.33
C ASN A 33 9.77 16.38 -5.28
N ALA A 34 9.32 15.32 -4.59
CA ALA A 34 7.91 14.98 -4.44
C ALA A 34 7.65 14.25 -3.13
N VAL A 35 6.44 14.42 -2.58
CA VAL A 35 5.95 13.72 -1.38
C VAL A 35 4.56 13.14 -1.66
N PHE A 36 4.42 11.83 -1.53
CA PHE A 36 3.22 11.11 -1.98
C PHE A 36 3.15 9.69 -1.37
N ASN A 37 2.11 8.94 -1.70
CA ASN A 37 1.89 7.53 -1.32
C ASN A 37 2.27 7.17 0.14
N PRO A 38 1.78 7.90 1.15
CA PRO A 38 2.10 7.58 2.53
C PRO A 38 1.36 6.32 3.00
N ALA A 39 1.97 5.59 3.93
CA ALA A 39 1.22 4.73 4.84
C ALA A 39 0.60 5.58 5.94
N ALA A 40 -0.53 5.14 6.51
CA ALA A 40 -1.20 5.83 7.61
C ALA A 40 -1.52 4.87 8.77
N THR A 41 -1.34 5.33 10.00
CA THR A 41 -1.80 4.66 11.23
C THR A 41 -2.11 5.69 12.31
N GLU A 42 -2.76 5.27 13.39
CA GLU A 42 -2.82 6.03 14.63
C GLU A 42 -1.72 5.57 15.58
N ILE A 43 -1.10 6.50 16.31
CA ILE A 43 -0.18 6.22 17.41
C ILE A 43 -0.28 7.32 18.46
N ALA A 44 -0.40 6.94 19.74
CA ALA A 44 -0.49 7.87 20.87
C ALA A 44 -1.55 8.99 20.71
N GLY A 45 -2.67 8.69 20.05
CA GLY A 45 -3.77 9.64 19.82
C GLY A 45 -3.53 10.64 18.68
N GLU A 46 -2.50 10.44 17.86
CA GLU A 46 -2.24 11.22 16.65
C GLU A 46 -2.28 10.34 15.41
N THR A 47 -2.64 10.93 14.27
CA THR A 47 -2.43 10.33 12.96
C THR A 47 -0.95 10.43 12.61
N LEU A 48 -0.35 9.29 12.29
CA LEU A 48 1.00 9.19 11.74
C LEU A 48 0.91 8.82 10.26
N LEU A 49 1.64 9.57 9.43
CA LEU A 49 1.96 9.19 8.07
C LEU A 49 3.44 8.79 7.97
N LEU A 50 3.71 7.66 7.34
CA LEU A 50 5.04 7.32 6.85
C LEU A 50 5.07 7.62 5.36
N VAL A 51 5.58 8.81 5.03
CA VAL A 51 5.46 9.43 3.72
C VAL A 51 6.62 8.98 2.83
N ARG A 52 6.32 8.54 1.59
CA ARG A 52 7.34 8.38 0.56
C ARG A 52 7.76 9.76 0.07
N VAL A 53 9.04 10.02 0.17
CA VAL A 53 9.69 11.24 -0.30
C VAL A 53 10.66 10.85 -1.40
N GLU A 54 10.50 11.43 -2.58
CA GLU A 54 11.49 11.32 -3.66
C GLU A 54 12.47 12.49 -3.54
N ASP A 55 13.76 12.18 -3.48
CA ASP A 55 14.82 13.18 -3.45
C ASP A 55 15.08 13.80 -4.84
N MET A 56 15.93 14.83 -4.89
CA MET A 56 16.26 15.55 -6.14
C MET A 56 16.99 14.69 -7.18
N ARG A 57 17.41 13.47 -6.82
CA ARG A 57 18.08 12.51 -7.71
C ARG A 57 17.10 11.43 -8.21
N GLY A 58 15.86 11.42 -7.73
CA GLY A 58 14.84 10.41 -8.04
C GLY A 58 14.86 9.17 -7.13
N PHE A 59 15.63 9.18 -6.03
CA PHE A 59 15.65 8.07 -5.07
C PHE A 59 14.64 8.32 -3.97
N SER A 60 13.91 7.28 -3.58
CA SER A 60 12.88 7.38 -2.53
C SER A 60 13.38 6.93 -1.16
N HIS A 61 12.95 7.66 -0.13
CA HIS A 61 13.08 7.32 1.28
C HIS A 61 11.75 7.60 2.01
N LEU A 62 11.66 7.19 3.28
CA LEU A 62 10.45 7.33 4.10
C LEU A 62 10.67 8.32 5.23
N THR A 63 9.70 9.22 5.45
CA THR A 63 9.74 10.23 6.51
C THR A 63 8.45 10.26 7.28
N VAL A 64 8.54 10.40 8.59
CA VAL A 64 7.36 10.47 9.44
C VAL A 64 6.80 11.89 9.45
N ALA A 65 5.49 11.99 9.34
CA ALA A 65 4.72 13.21 9.61
C ALA A 65 3.59 12.88 10.59
N ARG A 66 3.36 13.74 11.60
CA ARG A 66 2.33 13.52 12.63
C ARG A 66 1.34 14.69 12.68
N SER A 67 0.06 14.39 12.83
CA SER A 67 -1.01 15.37 12.99
C SER A 67 -2.05 14.88 13.99
N LYS A 68 -2.63 15.79 14.77
CA LYS A 68 -3.69 15.45 15.73
C LYS A 68 -5.03 15.13 15.05
N ASP A 69 -5.32 15.74 13.91
CA ASP A 69 -6.61 15.58 13.19
C ASP A 69 -6.46 14.79 11.88
N GLY A 70 -5.24 14.46 11.49
CA GLY A 70 -4.92 13.76 10.24
C GLY A 70 -5.19 14.59 8.98
N LYS A 71 -5.33 15.91 9.11
CA LYS A 71 -5.68 16.82 8.00
C LYS A 71 -4.80 18.06 7.96
N THR A 72 -4.49 18.66 9.10
CA THR A 72 -3.81 19.95 9.22
C THR A 72 -2.63 19.89 10.18
N ASN A 73 -1.82 20.95 10.22
CA ASN A 73 -0.75 21.16 11.21
C ASN A 73 0.22 19.97 11.36
N TRP A 74 0.65 19.41 10.22
CA TRP A 74 1.57 18.29 10.19
C TRP A 74 2.95 18.67 10.74
N ARG A 75 3.45 17.85 11.67
CA ARG A 75 4.82 17.93 12.17
C ARG A 75 5.66 16.89 11.44
N ILE A 76 6.54 17.36 10.56
CA ILE A 76 7.39 16.52 9.72
C ILE A 76 8.75 16.37 10.40
N ASP A 77 9.25 15.13 10.48
CA ASP A 77 10.56 14.86 11.07
C ASP A 77 11.69 15.53 10.26
N PRO A 78 12.74 16.05 10.92
CA PRO A 78 13.75 16.92 10.29
C PRO A 78 14.68 16.20 9.30
N THR A 79 14.68 14.86 9.31
CA THR A 79 15.53 14.01 8.47
C THR A 79 14.74 12.80 7.99
N PRO A 80 15.15 12.14 6.89
CA PRO A 80 14.62 10.84 6.51
C PRO A 80 14.59 9.86 7.69
N MET A 81 13.42 9.26 7.97
CA MET A 81 13.29 8.29 9.06
C MET A 81 13.87 6.94 8.65
N VAL A 82 13.56 6.50 7.44
CA VAL A 82 14.13 5.28 6.87
C VAL A 82 14.61 5.60 5.46
N GLY A 83 15.89 5.37 5.20
CA GLY A 83 16.47 5.43 3.86
C GLY A 83 16.90 4.04 3.38
N PRO A 84 17.32 3.92 2.11
CA PRO A 84 17.91 2.69 1.59
C PRO A 84 19.18 2.33 2.38
N ASN A 85 19.32 1.07 2.78
CA ASN A 85 20.56 0.60 3.43
C ASN A 85 21.59 0.18 2.38
N SER A 86 22.78 0.77 2.42
CA SER A 86 23.88 0.47 1.48
C SER A 86 24.35 -0.99 1.53
N HIS A 87 24.09 -1.71 2.62
CA HIS A 87 24.44 -3.12 2.79
C HIS A 87 23.32 -4.08 2.32
N VAL A 88 22.14 -3.57 1.98
CA VAL A 88 21.01 -4.36 1.48
C VAL A 88 20.91 -4.15 -0.02
N GLN A 89 21.17 -5.20 -0.81
CA GLN A 89 21.27 -5.08 -2.27
C GLN A 89 19.94 -4.68 -2.90
N GLU A 90 18.84 -5.13 -2.31
CA GLU A 90 17.47 -4.99 -2.79
C GLU A 90 16.93 -3.56 -2.66
N GLU A 91 17.53 -2.72 -1.81
CA GLU A 91 17.08 -1.34 -1.55
C GLU A 91 17.94 -0.28 -2.25
N ARG A 92 18.95 -0.66 -3.03
CA ARG A 92 19.99 0.26 -3.53
C ARG A 92 19.46 1.45 -4.34
N TRP A 93 18.26 1.37 -4.90
CA TRP A 93 17.62 2.44 -5.68
C TRP A 93 16.45 3.11 -4.97
N GLY A 94 16.25 2.80 -3.69
CA GLY A 94 15.27 3.46 -2.84
C GLY A 94 14.27 2.48 -2.24
N ILE A 95 13.46 3.03 -1.33
CA ILE A 95 12.34 2.35 -0.69
C ILE A 95 11.06 3.14 -0.92
N GLU A 96 9.97 2.46 -1.27
CA GLU A 96 8.76 3.12 -1.79
C GLU A 96 7.46 2.57 -1.19
N ASP A 97 6.41 3.38 -1.29
CA ASP A 97 5.01 3.03 -1.11
C ASP A 97 4.72 2.14 0.12
N PRO A 98 5.03 2.61 1.34
CA PRO A 98 4.83 1.81 2.54
C PRO A 98 3.34 1.59 2.83
N ARG A 99 3.01 0.48 3.50
CA ARG A 99 1.72 0.26 4.18
C ARG A 99 2.01 -0.23 5.59
N ILE A 100 1.21 0.21 6.56
CA ILE A 100 1.39 -0.08 8.00
C ILE A 100 0.19 -0.90 8.48
N VAL A 101 0.45 -1.97 9.23
CA VAL A 101 -0.54 -2.62 10.08
C VAL A 101 0.02 -2.82 11.48
N LEU A 102 -0.81 -2.67 12.50
CA LEU A 102 -0.49 -3.15 13.84
C LEU A 102 -0.74 -4.65 13.89
N LEU A 103 0.29 -5.43 14.19
CA LEU A 103 0.14 -6.84 14.49
C LEU A 103 -0.08 -6.97 16.00
N GLU A 104 -1.33 -7.15 16.42
CA GLU A 104 -1.72 -7.12 17.83
C GLU A 104 -1.07 -8.24 18.66
N GLU A 105 -0.89 -9.44 18.09
CA GLU A 105 -0.25 -10.55 18.80
C GLU A 105 1.23 -10.26 19.09
N GLU A 106 1.91 -9.56 18.18
CA GLU A 106 3.31 -9.16 18.28
C GLU A 106 3.51 -7.84 19.03
N GLN A 107 2.46 -7.03 19.20
CA GLN A 107 2.52 -5.66 19.74
C GLN A 107 3.53 -4.78 18.98
N GLU A 108 3.59 -4.94 17.65
CA GLU A 108 4.49 -4.22 16.76
C GLU A 108 3.77 -3.78 15.48
N TYR A 109 4.20 -2.64 14.93
CA TYR A 109 3.78 -2.20 13.61
C TYR A 109 4.63 -2.90 12.55
N ALA A 110 3.95 -3.63 11.67
CA ALA A 110 4.52 -4.21 10.48
C ALA A 110 4.38 -3.26 9.30
N ILE A 111 5.48 -3.03 8.59
CA ILE A 111 5.55 -2.09 7.48
C ILE A 111 6.03 -2.85 6.25
N THR A 112 5.11 -3.08 5.32
CA THR A 112 5.44 -3.60 4.00
C THR A 112 5.77 -2.44 3.08
N TYR A 113 6.86 -2.56 2.33
CA TYR A 113 7.34 -1.51 1.43
C TYR A 113 8.01 -2.14 0.22
N VAL A 114 8.18 -1.34 -0.82
CA VAL A 114 8.93 -1.76 -2.01
C VAL A 114 10.41 -1.48 -1.76
N SER A 115 11.24 -2.50 -1.90
CA SER A 115 12.68 -2.34 -2.08
C SER A 115 12.98 -2.34 -3.57
N PHE A 116 13.66 -1.31 -4.08
CA PHE A 116 14.00 -1.22 -5.50
C PHE A 116 15.51 -1.35 -5.74
N SER A 117 15.86 -2.23 -6.69
CA SER A 117 17.25 -2.50 -7.06
C SER A 117 17.36 -2.98 -8.52
N LYS A 118 18.57 -3.36 -8.91
CA LYS A 118 18.87 -3.98 -10.20
C LYS A 118 18.04 -5.23 -10.50
N GLY A 119 17.61 -5.96 -9.47
CA GLY A 119 16.75 -7.14 -9.63
C GLY A 119 15.30 -6.81 -9.95
N GLY A 120 14.91 -5.53 -9.94
CA GLY A 120 13.53 -5.08 -10.03
C GLY A 120 12.94 -4.76 -8.65
N PRO A 121 11.69 -4.26 -8.61
CA PRO A 121 10.99 -3.99 -7.37
C PRO A 121 10.52 -5.30 -6.72
N LEU A 122 10.68 -5.39 -5.41
CA LEU A 122 10.12 -6.47 -4.61
C LEU A 122 9.56 -5.94 -3.30
N VAL A 123 8.77 -6.77 -2.63
CA VAL A 123 8.14 -6.46 -1.35
C VAL A 123 9.08 -6.86 -0.21
N SER A 124 9.38 -5.92 0.67
CA SER A 124 10.13 -6.14 1.91
C SER A 124 9.30 -5.79 3.14
N LEU A 125 9.75 -6.27 4.30
CA LEU A 125 9.11 -6.03 5.59
C LEU A 125 10.11 -5.42 6.59
N MET A 126 9.64 -4.44 7.34
CA MET A 126 10.29 -3.95 8.55
C MET A 126 9.28 -3.86 9.70
N MET A 127 9.76 -3.98 10.92
CA MET A 127 8.97 -3.91 12.15
C MET A 127 9.42 -2.73 13.01
N THR A 128 8.48 -2.10 13.72
CA THR A 128 8.76 -1.01 14.66
C THR A 128 7.73 -0.97 15.79
N LYS A 129 8.11 -0.43 16.94
CA LYS A 129 7.19 -0.11 18.05
C LYS A 129 6.85 1.37 18.15
N ASP A 130 7.73 2.22 17.62
CA ASP A 130 7.80 3.64 17.97
C ASP A 130 7.97 4.57 16.75
N PHE A 131 8.18 4.01 15.55
CA PHE A 131 8.55 4.75 14.34
C PHE A 131 9.83 5.58 14.49
N HIS A 132 10.74 5.13 15.36
CA HIS A 132 12.10 5.66 15.53
C HIS A 132 13.16 4.58 15.32
N THR A 133 12.85 3.33 15.68
CA THR A 133 13.72 2.18 15.50
C THR A 133 13.03 1.14 14.62
N PHE A 134 13.76 0.62 13.63
CA PHE A 134 13.21 -0.29 12.63
C PHE A 134 14.06 -1.56 12.52
N ALA A 135 13.45 -2.71 12.76
CA ALA A 135 14.04 -4.01 12.47
C ALA A 135 13.67 -4.41 11.04
N ARG A 136 14.66 -4.43 10.13
CA ARG A 136 14.45 -4.92 8.75
C ARG A 136 14.42 -6.45 8.74
N LEU A 137 13.32 -7.03 8.29
CA LEU A 137 13.19 -8.47 8.05
C LEU A 137 13.58 -8.82 6.60
N GLY A 138 13.57 -7.82 5.71
CA GLY A 138 14.04 -7.94 4.33
C GLY A 138 12.96 -8.41 3.35
N PRO A 139 13.37 -8.91 2.17
CA PRO A 139 12.48 -9.35 1.11
C PRO A 139 11.55 -10.48 1.55
N LEU A 140 10.26 -10.37 1.22
CA LEU A 140 9.24 -11.40 1.47
C LEU A 140 9.07 -12.33 0.27
N LEU A 141 9.10 -11.79 -0.95
CA LEU A 141 8.84 -12.50 -2.19
C LEU A 141 9.78 -12.02 -3.31
N PRO A 142 10.08 -12.86 -4.33
CA PRO A 142 10.93 -12.47 -5.45
C PRO A 142 10.31 -11.35 -6.32
N PRO A 143 11.14 -10.55 -7.02
CA PRO A 143 10.67 -9.56 -7.99
C PRO A 143 10.10 -10.22 -9.27
N GLU A 144 9.24 -9.55 -10.04
CA GLU A 144 8.67 -8.21 -9.79
C GLU A 144 7.39 -8.28 -8.95
N ASP A 145 7.40 -7.59 -7.81
CA ASP A 145 6.26 -7.54 -6.88
C ASP A 145 6.17 -6.17 -6.19
N LYS A 146 4.95 -5.66 -5.98
CA LYS A 146 4.65 -4.36 -5.35
C LYS A 146 3.29 -4.40 -4.65
N ASP A 147 2.84 -3.23 -4.19
CA ASP A 147 1.47 -2.99 -3.72
C ASP A 147 1.02 -3.96 -2.64
N ALA A 148 1.87 -4.12 -1.62
CA ALA A 148 1.69 -5.14 -0.59
C ALA A 148 1.28 -4.59 0.76
N SER A 149 0.54 -5.41 1.51
CA SER A 149 0.23 -5.19 2.93
C SER A 149 -0.05 -6.53 3.60
N LEU A 150 0.34 -6.64 4.87
CA LEU A 150 -0.16 -7.72 5.71
C LEU A 150 -1.60 -7.42 6.11
N PHE A 151 -2.35 -8.46 6.43
CA PHE A 151 -3.57 -8.29 7.22
C PHE A 151 -3.19 -8.12 8.71
N PRO A 152 -3.96 -7.36 9.51
CA PRO A 152 -3.62 -7.08 10.91
C PRO A 152 -3.87 -8.26 11.88
N ARG A 153 -4.28 -9.43 11.37
CA ARG A 153 -4.44 -10.66 12.17
C ARG A 153 -4.10 -11.91 11.37
N ARG A 154 -3.90 -13.03 12.08
CA ARG A 154 -3.65 -14.34 11.49
C ARG A 154 -4.93 -15.04 11.04
N PHE A 155 -4.81 -15.86 9.99
CA PHE A 155 -5.87 -16.71 9.45
C PHE A 155 -5.45 -18.16 9.57
N LYS A 156 -6.18 -18.93 10.39
CA LYS A 156 -5.85 -20.33 10.69
C LYS A 156 -4.39 -20.47 11.14
N GLY A 157 -3.94 -19.57 12.02
CA GLY A 157 -2.59 -19.54 12.59
C GLY A 157 -1.48 -19.02 11.67
N ARG A 158 -1.82 -18.42 10.51
CA ARG A 158 -0.83 -17.93 9.54
C ARG A 158 -1.03 -16.47 9.22
N PHE A 159 0.07 -15.77 8.93
CA PHE A 159 0.02 -14.43 8.36
C PHE A 159 -0.52 -14.48 6.94
N ALA A 160 -1.26 -13.45 6.56
CA ALA A 160 -1.73 -13.26 5.19
C ALA A 160 -1.12 -11.98 4.61
N LEU A 161 -0.60 -12.08 3.39
CA LEU A 161 -0.04 -10.98 2.62
C LEU A 161 -0.89 -10.79 1.37
N ILE A 162 -1.45 -9.60 1.21
CA ILE A 162 -1.99 -9.12 -0.07
C ILE A 162 -0.87 -8.41 -0.82
N HIS A 163 -0.67 -8.72 -2.10
CA HIS A 163 0.47 -8.21 -2.89
C HIS A 163 0.18 -8.31 -4.40
N ARG A 164 1.13 -7.91 -5.25
CA ARG A 164 0.90 -7.75 -6.69
C ARG A 164 2.13 -8.16 -7.49
N PRO A 165 2.34 -9.48 -7.68
CA PRO A 165 3.37 -9.97 -8.56
C PRO A 165 2.98 -9.70 -10.02
N ILE A 166 3.99 -9.54 -10.89
CA ILE A 166 3.80 -9.51 -12.34
C ILE A 166 4.11 -10.89 -12.90
N ILE A 167 3.07 -11.61 -13.30
CA ILE A 167 3.17 -12.98 -13.80
C ILE A 167 2.69 -13.00 -15.25
N ARG A 168 3.55 -13.42 -16.18
CA ARG A 168 3.26 -13.43 -17.63
C ARG A 168 2.83 -12.05 -18.16
N GLY A 169 3.36 -10.98 -17.57
CA GLY A 169 3.00 -9.59 -17.92
C GLY A 169 1.67 -9.11 -17.34
N GLU A 170 0.93 -9.95 -16.62
CA GLU A 170 -0.33 -9.60 -15.97
C GLU A 170 -0.11 -9.20 -14.52
N ALA A 171 -0.82 -8.15 -14.11
CA ALA A 171 -0.65 -7.47 -12.82
C ALA A 171 -1.94 -7.57 -12.00
N HIS A 172 -2.18 -8.76 -11.46
CA HIS A 172 -3.30 -9.06 -10.57
C HIS A 172 -2.92 -8.82 -9.10
N ILE A 173 -3.90 -8.59 -8.24
CA ILE A 173 -3.69 -8.67 -6.78
C ILE A 173 -3.79 -10.13 -6.37
N TRP A 174 -2.83 -10.59 -5.59
CA TRP A 174 -2.74 -11.94 -5.04
C TRP A 174 -2.81 -11.90 -3.51
N ILE A 175 -3.13 -13.05 -2.93
CA ILE A 175 -2.96 -13.31 -1.50
C ILE A 175 -2.06 -14.53 -1.30
N SER A 176 -1.19 -14.46 -0.31
CA SER A 176 -0.23 -15.49 0.08
C SER A 176 -0.22 -15.68 1.60
N PHE A 177 0.17 -16.85 2.08
CA PHE A 177 0.19 -17.17 3.50
C PHE A 177 1.58 -17.56 3.98
N SER A 178 1.89 -17.25 5.24
CA SER A 178 3.15 -17.61 5.88
C SER A 178 2.96 -18.01 7.33
N PRO A 179 3.64 -19.06 7.83
CA PRO A 179 3.67 -19.37 9.25
C PRO A 179 4.58 -18.44 10.06
N ASP A 180 5.54 -17.74 9.43
CA ASP A 180 6.68 -17.13 10.12
C ASP A 180 7.17 -15.79 9.53
N LEU A 181 6.39 -15.18 8.64
CA LEU A 181 6.72 -13.96 7.87
C LEU A 181 7.92 -14.11 6.92
N LYS A 182 8.45 -15.32 6.72
CA LYS A 182 9.63 -15.57 5.89
C LYS A 182 9.35 -16.53 4.76
N HIS A 183 8.66 -17.62 5.04
CA HIS A 183 8.33 -18.63 4.05
C HIS A 183 6.88 -18.44 3.61
N TRP A 184 6.71 -18.06 2.34
CA TRP A 184 5.40 -17.73 1.76
C TRP A 184 4.96 -18.82 0.79
N GLY A 185 3.68 -19.18 0.87
CA GLY A 185 3.04 -20.21 0.03
C GLY A 185 1.55 -19.95 -0.15
N ASP A 186 0.84 -20.94 -0.70
CA ASP A 186 -0.62 -20.90 -0.93
C ASP A 186 -1.07 -19.65 -1.71
N HIS A 187 -0.27 -19.28 -2.70
CA HIS A 187 -0.50 -18.12 -3.55
C HIS A 187 -1.76 -18.30 -4.40
N GLN A 188 -2.65 -17.32 -4.39
CA GLN A 188 -3.82 -17.31 -5.25
C GLN A 188 -4.16 -15.90 -5.74
N VAL A 189 -4.70 -15.82 -6.97
CA VAL A 189 -5.25 -14.57 -7.50
C VAL A 189 -6.46 -14.18 -6.67
N LEU A 190 -6.43 -12.96 -6.13
CA LEU A 190 -7.49 -12.41 -5.30
C LEU A 190 -8.38 -11.44 -6.09
N ILE A 191 -7.78 -10.43 -6.71
CA ILE A 191 -8.50 -9.45 -7.52
C ILE A 191 -7.85 -9.44 -8.91
N PRO A 192 -8.50 -10.03 -9.93
CA PRO A 192 -7.97 -10.02 -11.28
C PRO A 192 -8.20 -8.67 -11.97
N VAL A 193 -7.46 -8.39 -13.04
CA VAL A 193 -7.79 -7.27 -13.94
C VAL A 193 -9.04 -7.64 -14.72
N ARG A 194 -9.86 -6.64 -15.08
CA ARG A 194 -11.09 -6.87 -15.85
C ARG A 194 -10.93 -6.33 -17.26
N ARG A 195 -10.81 -7.21 -18.26
CA ARG A 195 -10.66 -6.81 -19.67
C ARG A 195 -11.84 -5.91 -20.08
N GLY A 196 -11.53 -4.76 -20.70
CA GLY A 196 -12.53 -3.79 -21.15
C GLY A 196 -13.04 -2.81 -20.08
N TRP A 197 -12.66 -2.97 -18.80
CA TRP A 197 -13.06 -2.08 -17.71
C TRP A 197 -12.02 -0.98 -17.43
N TRP A 198 -12.28 -0.13 -16.43
CA TRP A 198 -11.36 0.93 -16.02
C TRP A 198 -10.08 0.42 -15.33
N ASP A 199 -10.10 -0.83 -14.86
CA ASP A 199 -9.01 -1.53 -14.17
C ASP A 199 -8.47 -2.72 -15.00
N CYS A 200 -8.41 -2.52 -16.31
CA CYS A 200 -8.13 -3.59 -17.28
C CYS A 200 -6.64 -3.92 -17.49
N HIS A 201 -5.71 -3.01 -17.18
CA HIS A 201 -4.28 -3.24 -17.43
C HIS A 201 -3.56 -3.75 -16.20
N ARG A 202 -3.78 -3.09 -15.05
CA ARG A 202 -3.18 -3.45 -13.76
C ARG A 202 -4.17 -3.17 -12.65
N VAL A 203 -4.13 -3.98 -11.62
CA VAL A 203 -4.68 -3.66 -10.30
C VAL A 203 -3.58 -3.76 -9.27
N GLY A 204 -3.72 -3.04 -8.16
CA GLY A 204 -2.80 -3.08 -7.03
C GLY A 204 -3.46 -2.51 -5.78
N LEU A 205 -3.00 -2.96 -4.61
CA LEU A 205 -3.50 -2.45 -3.34
C LEU A 205 -3.25 -0.95 -3.19
N GLY A 206 -4.22 -0.22 -2.63
CA GLY A 206 -4.06 1.16 -2.21
C GLY A 206 -3.62 1.21 -0.74
N ALA A 207 -4.61 1.24 0.15
CA ALA A 207 -4.42 1.22 1.60
C ALA A 207 -4.34 -0.22 2.15
N GLN A 208 -3.87 -0.37 3.38
CA GLN A 208 -3.93 -1.64 4.10
C GLN A 208 -5.38 -2.17 4.20
N PRO A 209 -5.60 -3.50 4.29
CA PRO A 209 -6.93 -4.07 4.51
C PRO A 209 -7.60 -3.48 5.76
N ILE A 210 -8.85 -3.02 5.63
CA ILE A 210 -9.62 -2.44 6.74
C ILE A 210 -10.64 -3.48 7.22
N GLU A 211 -10.56 -3.86 8.49
CA GLU A 211 -11.53 -4.76 9.10
C GLU A 211 -12.88 -4.06 9.29
N THR A 212 -13.96 -4.72 8.90
CA THR A 212 -15.33 -4.25 9.13
C THR A 212 -16.22 -5.43 9.53
N LYS A 213 -17.43 -5.12 10.04
CA LYS A 213 -18.43 -6.15 10.35
C LYS A 213 -18.91 -6.95 9.11
N GLU A 214 -18.69 -6.41 7.92
CA GLU A 214 -19.12 -7.00 6.65
C GLU A 214 -18.01 -7.81 5.96
N GLY A 215 -16.77 -7.73 6.48
CA GLY A 215 -15.59 -8.31 5.88
C GLY A 215 -14.42 -7.32 5.79
N TRP A 216 -13.39 -7.68 5.03
CA TRP A 216 -12.24 -6.83 4.77
C TRP A 216 -12.53 -5.86 3.63
N LEU A 217 -12.62 -4.58 3.93
CA LEU A 217 -12.69 -3.54 2.93
C LEU A 217 -11.31 -3.29 2.33
N ILE A 218 -11.19 -3.53 1.02
CA ILE A 218 -9.98 -3.32 0.24
C ILE A 218 -10.18 -2.10 -0.64
N ILE A 219 -9.37 -1.07 -0.39
CA ILE A 219 -9.24 0.06 -1.30
C ILE A 219 -8.10 -0.27 -2.26
N TYR A 220 -8.41 -0.48 -3.54
CA TYR A 220 -7.42 -0.83 -4.56
C TYR A 220 -7.39 0.22 -5.67
N HIS A 221 -6.26 0.33 -6.34
CA HIS A 221 -6.16 1.10 -7.56
C HIS A 221 -6.26 0.19 -8.78
N GLY A 222 -6.81 0.74 -9.86
CA GLY A 222 -6.88 0.10 -11.17
C GLY A 222 -6.38 1.04 -12.25
N VAL A 223 -5.71 0.46 -13.23
CA VAL A 223 -5.05 1.18 -14.31
C VAL A 223 -5.71 0.86 -15.64
N ARG A 224 -6.03 1.91 -16.39
CA ARG A 224 -6.31 1.84 -17.82
C ARG A 224 -5.22 2.56 -18.57
N GLN A 225 -4.51 1.85 -19.45
CA GLN A 225 -3.60 2.46 -20.39
C GLN A 225 -4.41 3.11 -21.51
N THR A 226 -4.00 4.33 -21.86
CA THR A 226 -4.52 5.12 -22.97
C THR A 226 -3.40 5.37 -23.96
N ALA A 227 -3.70 6.01 -25.09
CA ALA A 227 -2.69 6.33 -26.10
C ALA A 227 -1.55 7.22 -25.57
N SER A 228 -1.82 8.08 -24.57
CA SER A 228 -0.85 9.05 -24.05
C SER A 228 -0.28 8.70 -22.68
N SER A 229 -1.02 7.97 -21.85
CA SER A 229 -0.63 7.72 -20.45
C SER A 229 -1.43 6.61 -19.78
N SER A 230 -1.07 6.30 -18.54
CA SER A 230 -1.84 5.46 -17.63
C SER A 230 -2.79 6.29 -16.78
N VAL A 231 -4.06 5.89 -16.72
CA VAL A 231 -5.06 6.52 -15.84
C VAL A 231 -5.30 5.62 -14.64
N TYR A 232 -4.92 6.12 -13.46
CA TYR A 232 -5.17 5.47 -12.17
C TYR A 232 -6.53 5.91 -11.62
N ARG A 233 -7.32 4.95 -11.16
CA ARG A 233 -8.57 5.21 -10.42
C ARG A 233 -8.62 4.30 -9.19
N VAL A 234 -9.47 4.66 -8.24
CA VAL A 234 -9.70 3.90 -7.01
C VAL A 234 -10.98 3.10 -7.13
N GLY A 235 -10.93 1.85 -6.71
CA GLY A 235 -12.07 0.96 -6.54
C GLY A 235 -12.10 0.35 -5.14
N LEU A 236 -13.20 -0.32 -4.84
CA LEU A 236 -13.41 -1.02 -3.57
C LEU A 236 -13.69 -2.49 -3.83
N ALA A 237 -13.16 -3.36 -2.97
CA ALA A 237 -13.56 -4.75 -2.88
C ALA A 237 -13.85 -5.10 -1.42
N LEU A 238 -14.72 -6.08 -1.20
CA LEU A 238 -15.03 -6.62 0.11
C LEU A 238 -14.66 -8.10 0.08
N LEU A 239 -13.80 -8.52 0.99
CA LEU A 239 -13.39 -9.93 1.16
C LEU A 239 -14.04 -10.51 2.41
N ASP A 240 -14.21 -11.82 2.44
CA ASP A 240 -14.74 -12.53 3.60
C ASP A 240 -13.83 -12.38 4.83
N LEU A 241 -14.45 -12.23 6.01
CA LEU A 241 -13.75 -11.89 7.24
C LEU A 241 -12.81 -13.01 7.71
N ASP A 242 -13.20 -14.28 7.52
CA ASP A 242 -12.47 -15.46 8.00
C ASP A 242 -11.74 -16.20 6.88
N GLU A 243 -12.23 -16.06 5.65
CA GLU A 243 -11.63 -16.60 4.44
C GLU A 243 -11.25 -15.46 3.48
N PRO A 244 -10.20 -14.67 3.77
CA PRO A 244 -9.87 -13.42 3.06
C PRO A 244 -9.52 -13.64 1.58
N TRP A 245 -9.40 -14.89 1.13
CA TRP A 245 -9.28 -15.23 -0.29
C TRP A 245 -10.59 -15.22 -1.06
N LYS A 246 -11.73 -15.12 -0.38
CA LYS A 246 -13.06 -15.06 -0.99
C LYS A 246 -13.50 -13.61 -1.13
N MET A 247 -13.59 -13.14 -2.37
CA MET A 247 -14.15 -11.82 -2.67
C MET A 247 -15.68 -11.88 -2.66
N ILE A 248 -16.30 -11.12 -1.74
CA ILE A 248 -17.76 -11.01 -1.59
C ILE A 248 -18.31 -10.02 -2.61
N ARG A 249 -17.70 -8.83 -2.72
CA ARG A 249 -18.14 -7.76 -3.63
C ARG A 249 -16.96 -7.01 -4.21
N ARG A 250 -17.18 -6.37 -5.37
CA ARG A 250 -16.23 -5.46 -6.01
C ARG A 250 -16.99 -4.34 -6.71
N SER A 251 -16.51 -3.11 -6.57
CA SER A 251 -17.11 -1.94 -7.20
C SER A 251 -16.96 -1.99 -8.73
N GLU A 252 -17.98 -1.47 -9.40
CA GLU A 252 -18.00 -1.28 -10.86
C GLU A 252 -17.31 0.00 -11.29
#